data_AF-A0A0S7BSK8-F1
#
_entry.id   AF-A0A0S7BSK8-F1
#
_cell.length_a   1.000
_cell.length_b   1.000
_cell.length_c   1.000
_cell.angle_alpha   90.00
_cell.angle_beta   90.00
_cell.angle_gamma   90.00
#
_symmetry.space_group_name_H-M   'P 1'
#
loop_
_entity.id
_entity.type
_entity.pdbx_description
1 polymer ?
#
loop_
_entity_poly.entity_id
_entity_poly.type
_entity_poly.pdbx_seq_one_letter_code
_entity_poly.pdbx_strand_id
1 'polypeptide(L)'
;MNDDFLYKCRLPVRKAFADSLSQRLQTLDTNQHFQQKGAIPMKMKHTVMKGSAWKFALSTFILLTALAFAFAFSEPLRAKTLEFIREIAGFSVEERSESPMKALDQNKTTSTQVAAINPVTDPGSTMPSPTQVEPTVYTIPTVSVTDLIKNPPFQFDLPTWVPDGYILNESAGIAISKNWVSLVWSDTNIREIELLIEREYTGYNIPAGENSSEEIKINGAPALLIQGFWDAQHQWDPKRGVSLDWEKDGHHYHLNYSERGTAHHEIVPIKEDMDKIIEELVKMAESIQ
;
A
#
# COMPACT_ATOMS: atom_id res chain seq x y z
N MET A 1 24.41 13.64 -13.22
CA MET A 1 23.05 13.40 -13.75
C MET A 1 22.30 14.71 -13.67
N ASN A 2 21.49 15.03 -14.68
CA ASN A 2 20.74 16.29 -14.72
C ASN A 2 19.42 16.09 -13.96
N ASP A 3 19.18 16.88 -12.91
CA ASP A 3 18.00 16.78 -12.03
C ASP A 3 16.68 17.14 -12.74
N ASP A 4 16.77 17.58 -13.99
CA ASP A 4 15.64 17.82 -14.90
C ASP A 4 14.60 16.69 -14.93
N PHE A 5 15.00 15.43 -14.73
CA PHE A 5 14.05 14.32 -14.72
C PHE A 5 13.05 14.42 -13.54
N LEU A 6 13.50 14.89 -12.36
CA LEU A 6 12.65 15.03 -11.18
C LEU A 6 11.57 16.09 -11.38
N TYR A 7 11.85 17.10 -12.20
CA TYR A 7 10.90 18.18 -12.48
C TYR A 7 10.04 17.90 -13.72
N LYS A 8 10.57 17.18 -14.72
CA LYS A 8 9.85 16.85 -15.96
C LYS A 8 8.91 15.65 -15.80
N CYS A 9 9.21 14.71 -14.90
CA CYS A 9 8.38 13.52 -14.68
C CYS A 9 7.42 13.65 -13.49
N ARG A 10 7.43 14.77 -12.76
CA ARG A 10 6.44 14.98 -11.69
C ARG A 10 5.11 15.40 -12.29
N LEU A 11 4.07 14.61 -12.00
CA LEU A 11 2.69 15.02 -12.23
C LEU A 11 2.42 16.32 -11.45
N PRO A 12 1.69 17.29 -12.04
CA PRO A 12 1.36 18.52 -11.35
C PRO A 12 0.57 18.21 -10.07
N VAL A 13 0.94 18.84 -8.96
CA VAL A 13 0.25 18.67 -7.68
C VAL A 13 -1.22 19.04 -7.85
N ARG A 14 -2.10 18.11 -7.48
CA ARG A 14 -3.55 18.31 -7.53
C ARG A 14 -3.93 19.50 -6.66
N LYS A 15 -4.66 20.46 -7.23
CA LYS A 15 -5.09 21.67 -6.52
C LYS A 15 -5.87 21.35 -5.24
N ALA A 16 -6.79 20.37 -5.30
CA ALA A 16 -7.58 19.94 -4.15
C ALA A 16 -6.71 19.41 -2.98
N PHE A 17 -5.62 18.70 -3.30
CA PHE A 17 -4.68 18.22 -2.28
C PHE A 17 -3.92 19.39 -1.63
N ALA A 18 -3.43 20.35 -2.43
CA ALA A 18 -2.76 21.54 -1.91
C ALA A 18 -3.67 22.41 -1.04
N ASP A 19 -4.95 22.54 -1.42
CA ASP A 19 -5.95 23.29 -0.67
C ASP A 19 -6.28 22.58 0.67
N SER A 20 -6.50 21.26 0.65
CA SER A 20 -6.76 20.45 1.85
C SER A 20 -5.58 20.45 2.83
N LEU A 21 -4.35 20.31 2.32
CA LEU A 21 -3.13 20.38 3.13
C LEU A 21 -2.98 21.77 3.77
N SER A 22 -3.22 22.83 3.01
CA SER A 22 -3.15 24.21 3.51
C SER A 22 -4.19 24.45 4.62
N GLN A 23 -5.40 23.92 4.45
CA GLN A 23 -6.46 24.04 5.44
C GLN A 23 -6.13 23.28 6.73
N ARG A 24 -5.60 22.05 6.62
CA ARG A 24 -5.13 21.25 7.78
C ARG A 24 -4.04 21.98 8.55
N LEU A 25 -3.05 22.56 7.85
CA LEU A 25 -1.97 23.30 8.48
C LEU A 25 -2.47 24.55 9.22
N GLN A 26 -3.45 25.28 8.66
CA GLN A 26 -4.07 26.42 9.33
C GLN A 26 -4.85 26.02 10.59
N THR A 27 -5.55 24.88 10.55
CA THR A 27 -6.28 24.38 11.73
C THR A 27 -5.36 23.90 12.86
N LEU A 28 -4.18 23.38 12.53
CA LEU A 28 -3.17 22.97 13.51
C LEU A 28 -2.62 24.17 14.30
N ASP A 29 -2.33 25.27 13.60
CA ASP A 29 -1.88 26.52 14.25
C ASP A 29 -2.96 27.12 15.17
N THR A 30 -4.22 27.01 14.76
CA THR A 30 -5.35 27.59 15.52
C THR A 30 -5.65 26.78 16.80
N ASN A 31 -5.47 25.46 16.77
CA ASN A 31 -5.76 24.58 17.90
C ASN A 31 -4.65 24.53 18.96
N GLN A 32 -3.41 24.90 18.64
CA GLN A 32 -2.35 25.06 19.64
C GLN A 32 -2.66 26.18 20.65
N HIS A 33 -3.51 27.15 20.31
CA HIS A 33 -3.85 28.24 21.20
C HIS A 33 -4.85 27.88 22.32
N PHE A 34 -5.55 26.74 22.23
CA PHE A 34 -6.61 26.38 23.19
C PHE A 34 -6.25 25.34 24.26
N GLN A 35 -5.09 24.68 24.19
CA GLN A 35 -4.66 23.71 25.22
C GLN A 35 -3.93 24.31 26.43
N GLN A 36 -3.91 25.64 26.60
CA GLN A 36 -3.34 26.31 27.80
C GLN A 36 -4.35 26.56 28.93
N LYS A 37 -5.51 25.89 28.98
CA LYS A 37 -6.42 25.93 30.15
C LYS A 37 -6.11 24.78 31.11
N GLY A 38 -5.05 24.93 31.90
CA GLY A 38 -4.72 23.98 32.98
C GLY A 38 -3.34 24.15 33.62
N ALA A 39 -2.53 25.10 33.16
CA ALA A 39 -1.22 25.33 33.76
C ALA A 39 -1.35 26.12 35.07
N ILE A 40 -0.86 25.49 36.15
CA ILE A 40 -0.54 26.09 37.45
C ILE A 40 0.12 27.47 37.21
N PRO A 41 -0.30 28.54 37.91
CA PRO A 41 0.24 29.89 37.69
C PRO A 41 1.69 29.96 38.17
N MET A 42 2.64 29.51 37.34
CA MET A 42 4.03 29.89 37.47
C MET A 42 4.09 31.38 37.16
N LYS A 43 4.34 32.19 38.21
CA LYS A 43 4.78 33.57 38.07
C LYS A 43 6.13 33.60 37.37
N MET A 44 6.14 33.40 36.05
CA MET A 44 7.28 33.75 35.23
C MET A 44 7.38 35.26 35.26
N LYS A 45 8.40 35.76 35.96
CA LYS A 45 8.81 37.15 35.86
C LYS A 45 9.02 37.45 34.38
N HIS A 46 8.21 38.35 33.83
CA HIS A 46 8.36 38.95 32.51
C HIS A 46 9.65 39.80 32.49
N THR A 47 10.78 39.12 32.56
CA THR A 47 12.07 39.72 32.19
C THR A 47 12.06 39.77 30.67
N VAL A 48 11.92 40.99 30.15
CA VAL A 48 11.83 41.32 28.73
C VAL A 48 13.09 40.83 28.01
N MET A 49 13.11 39.55 27.59
CA MET A 49 14.12 38.97 26.69
C MET A 49 13.82 39.36 25.23
N LYS A 50 13.67 40.67 24.96
CA LYS A 50 13.42 41.18 23.59
C LYS A 50 14.58 40.92 22.61
N GLY A 51 15.77 40.55 23.10
CA GLY A 51 16.93 40.25 22.25
C GLY A 51 17.27 38.76 22.06
N SER A 52 16.78 37.86 22.92
CA SER A 52 17.21 36.45 22.91
C SER A 52 16.30 35.55 22.10
N ALA A 53 14.98 35.78 22.12
CA ALA A 53 14.02 34.96 21.39
C ALA A 53 14.24 35.00 19.87
N TRP A 54 14.65 36.16 19.34
CA TRP A 54 14.97 36.32 17.93
C TRP A 54 16.16 35.48 17.47
N LYS A 55 17.19 35.33 18.33
CA LYS A 55 18.36 34.51 18.02
C LYS A 55 18.00 33.03 17.94
N PHE A 56 17.12 32.57 18.83
CA PHE A 56 16.61 31.20 18.77
C PHE A 56 15.78 30.98 17.51
N ALA A 57 14.80 31.85 17.23
CA ALA A 57 13.97 31.74 16.02
C ALA A 57 14.81 31.72 14.73
N LEU A 58 15.82 32.60 14.63
CA LEU A 58 16.72 32.63 13.48
C LEU A 58 17.57 31.35 13.39
N SER A 59 18.07 30.83 14.52
CA SER A 59 18.83 29.58 14.53
C SER A 59 17.99 28.38 14.08
N THR A 60 16.74 28.29 14.52
CA THR A 60 15.82 27.22 14.11
C THR A 60 15.48 27.33 12.63
N PHE A 61 15.25 28.54 12.13
CA PHE A 61 15.00 28.76 10.70
C PHE A 61 16.20 28.38 9.83
N ILE A 62 17.42 28.78 10.23
CA ILE A 62 18.65 28.40 9.52
C ILE A 62 18.82 26.89 9.54
N LEU A 63 18.58 26.23 10.68
CA LEU A 63 18.67 24.77 10.79
C LEU A 63 17.67 24.08 9.87
N LEU A 64 16.39 24.49 9.88
CA LEU A 64 15.35 23.93 9.01
C LEU A 64 15.66 24.15 7.54
N THR A 65 16.18 25.33 7.18
CA THR A 65 16.57 25.65 5.81
C THR A 65 17.77 24.80 5.37
N ALA A 66 18.77 24.62 6.23
CA ALA A 66 19.91 23.76 5.97
C ALA A 66 19.49 22.29 5.84
N LEU A 67 18.53 21.83 6.65
CA LEU A 67 17.96 20.49 6.57
C LEU A 67 17.20 20.30 5.25
N ALA A 68 16.36 21.26 4.87
CA ALA A 68 15.63 21.25 3.60
C ALA A 68 16.59 21.26 2.40
N PHE A 69 17.67 22.04 2.48
CA PHE A 69 18.71 22.07 1.45
C PHE A 69 19.47 20.73 1.40
N ALA A 70 19.82 20.14 2.54
CA ALA A 70 20.44 18.82 2.59
C ALA A 70 19.53 17.76 1.95
N PHE A 71 18.21 17.82 2.17
CA PHE A 71 17.26 16.92 1.50
C PHE A 71 17.08 17.18 0.01
N ALA A 72 17.19 18.44 -0.43
CA ALA A 72 17.06 18.80 -1.85
C ALA A 72 18.28 18.36 -2.66
N PHE A 73 19.49 18.45 -2.10
CA PHE A 73 20.75 18.27 -2.84
C PHE A 73 21.51 16.98 -2.52
N SER A 74 21.13 16.24 -1.48
CA SER A 74 21.76 14.96 -1.13
C SER A 74 20.80 13.81 -1.38
N GLU A 75 20.96 13.13 -2.51
CA GLU A 75 20.23 11.90 -2.81
C GLU A 75 20.38 10.83 -1.70
N PRO A 76 21.56 10.62 -1.10
CA PRO A 76 21.72 9.66 0.00
C PRO A 76 20.86 9.98 1.22
N LEU A 77 20.77 11.26 1.62
CA LEU A 77 19.94 11.67 2.76
C LEU A 77 18.45 11.52 2.44
N ARG A 78 18.03 11.88 1.22
CA ARG A 78 16.64 11.70 0.78
C ARG A 78 16.23 10.23 0.76
N ALA A 79 17.09 9.36 0.22
CA ALA A 79 16.85 7.92 0.21
C ALA A 79 16.73 7.37 1.64
N LYS A 80 17.66 7.73 2.53
CA LYS A 80 17.66 7.27 3.92
C LYS A 80 16.47 7.79 4.73
N THR A 81 15.99 9.00 4.43
CA THR A 81 14.78 9.54 5.07
C THR A 81 13.50 8.92 4.53
N LEU A 82 13.43 8.60 3.23
CA LEU A 82 12.32 7.81 2.70
C LEU A 82 12.32 6.39 3.28
N GLU A 83 13.49 5.78 3.45
CA GLU A 83 13.66 4.49 4.12
C GLU A 83 13.21 4.58 5.59
N PHE A 84 13.61 5.62 6.31
CA PHE A 84 13.18 5.86 7.70
C PHE A 84 11.68 6.16 7.81
N ILE A 85 11.10 6.92 6.87
CA ILE A 85 9.65 7.16 6.81
C ILE A 85 8.92 5.85 6.53
N ARG A 86 9.44 5.00 5.63
CA ARG A 86 8.90 3.66 5.37
C ARG A 86 9.00 2.76 6.59
N GLU A 87 10.13 2.81 7.31
CA GLU A 87 10.35 2.07 8.56
C GLU A 87 9.37 2.50 9.65
N ILE A 88 9.09 3.80 9.76
CA ILE A 88 8.10 4.32 10.74
C ILE A 88 6.65 4.02 10.30
N ALA A 89 6.35 4.15 9.01
CA ALA A 89 4.98 4.00 8.51
C ALA A 89 4.57 2.52 8.36
N GLY A 90 5.50 1.59 8.19
CA GLY A 90 5.21 0.16 8.06
C GLY A 90 4.61 -0.26 6.70
N PHE A 91 4.22 0.69 5.83
CA PHE A 91 3.68 0.42 4.49
C PHE A 91 4.29 1.35 3.42
N SER A 92 4.39 0.84 2.18
CA SER A 92 4.82 1.59 0.99
C SER A 92 3.74 1.49 -0.07
N VAL A 93 2.89 2.51 -0.18
CA VAL A 93 1.86 2.59 -1.22
C VAL A 93 2.39 3.43 -2.36
N GLU A 94 2.25 2.91 -3.57
CA GLU A 94 2.57 3.66 -4.78
C GLU A 94 1.29 3.97 -5.55
N GLU A 95 0.73 5.15 -5.31
CA GLU A 95 -0.40 5.65 -6.09
C GLU A 95 0.06 5.94 -7.51
N ARG A 96 -0.60 5.31 -8.49
CA ARG A 96 -0.31 5.53 -9.91
C ARG A 96 -1.61 5.73 -10.68
N SER A 97 -1.58 6.66 -11.63
CA SER A 97 -2.66 6.83 -12.61
C SER A 97 -2.63 5.77 -13.72
N GLU A 98 -1.56 4.97 -13.78
CA GLU A 98 -1.34 3.94 -14.80
C GLU A 98 -1.08 2.59 -14.16
N SER A 99 -1.66 1.54 -14.76
CA SER A 99 -1.49 0.17 -14.27
C SER A 99 -0.03 -0.30 -14.37
N PRO A 100 0.46 -1.04 -13.36
CA PRO A 100 1.77 -1.67 -13.41
C PRO A 100 1.89 -2.70 -14.56
N MET A 101 0.77 -3.21 -15.05
CA MET A 101 0.75 -4.23 -16.12
C MET A 101 1.04 -3.67 -17.51
N LYS A 102 0.84 -2.37 -17.74
CA LYS A 102 1.14 -1.74 -19.05
C LYS A 102 2.60 -1.93 -19.48
N ALA A 103 3.53 -2.00 -18.53
CA ALA A 103 4.94 -2.24 -18.81
C ALA A 103 5.21 -3.64 -19.40
N LEU A 104 4.37 -4.63 -19.07
CA LEU A 104 4.50 -6.00 -19.59
C LEU A 104 4.04 -6.09 -21.05
N ASP A 105 2.96 -5.37 -21.41
CA ASP A 105 2.45 -5.32 -22.79
C ASP A 105 3.42 -4.61 -23.75
N GLN A 106 4.13 -3.58 -23.28
CA GLN A 106 5.13 -2.88 -24.08
C GLN A 106 6.33 -3.78 -24.42
N ASN A 107 6.74 -4.66 -23.51
CA ASN A 107 7.80 -5.64 -23.78
C ASN A 107 7.36 -6.70 -24.80
N LYS A 108 6.06 -7.06 -24.80
CA LYS A 108 5.49 -7.97 -25.82
C LYS A 108 5.53 -7.37 -27.23
N THR A 109 5.35 -6.06 -27.34
CA THR A 109 5.32 -5.35 -28.64
C THR A 109 6.72 -5.00 -29.15
N THR A 110 7.66 -4.70 -28.24
CA THR A 110 9.05 -4.37 -28.61
C THR A 110 9.81 -5.59 -29.17
N SER A 111 9.38 -6.81 -28.82
CA SER A 111 9.92 -8.03 -29.44
C SER A 111 9.54 -8.20 -30.93
N THR A 112 8.67 -7.36 -31.49
CA THR A 112 8.27 -7.40 -32.91
C THR A 112 8.91 -6.28 -33.75
N GLN A 113 9.65 -5.33 -33.15
CA GLN A 113 10.20 -4.17 -33.86
C GLN A 113 11.73 -4.20 -34.05
N VAL A 114 12.33 -5.40 -34.09
CA VAL A 114 13.70 -5.61 -34.60
C VAL A 114 13.61 -6.14 -36.04
N ALA A 115 13.08 -5.35 -36.97
CA ALA A 115 13.20 -5.62 -38.41
C ALA A 115 12.87 -4.38 -39.26
N ALA A 116 13.79 -3.43 -39.29
CA ALA A 116 14.05 -2.65 -40.51
C ALA A 116 15.54 -2.33 -40.59
N ILE A 117 16.38 -3.33 -40.32
CA ILE A 117 17.78 -3.30 -40.76
C ILE A 117 17.75 -3.97 -42.13
N ASN A 118 18.21 -3.24 -43.14
CA ASN A 118 18.22 -3.69 -44.54
C ASN A 118 18.68 -5.15 -44.66
N PRO A 119 18.02 -5.98 -45.48
CA PRO A 119 18.39 -7.37 -45.64
C PRO A 119 19.78 -7.44 -46.26
N VAL A 120 20.79 -7.69 -45.42
CA VAL A 120 22.04 -8.29 -45.89
C VAL A 120 21.65 -9.72 -46.24
N THR A 121 21.44 -9.95 -47.53
CA THR A 121 21.26 -11.29 -48.13
C THR A 121 22.51 -12.12 -47.86
N ASP A 122 22.56 -12.76 -46.70
CA ASP A 122 23.45 -13.89 -46.45
C ASP A 122 22.61 -15.18 -46.58
N PRO A 123 22.71 -15.92 -47.70
CA PRO A 123 21.87 -17.08 -48.00
C PRO A 123 22.17 -18.34 -47.14
N GLY A 124 22.82 -18.19 -45.97
CA GLY A 124 23.15 -19.28 -45.06
C GLY A 124 22.69 -19.11 -43.61
N SER A 125 22.08 -17.98 -43.23
CA SER A 125 21.75 -17.71 -41.83
C SER A 125 20.32 -18.15 -41.49
N THR A 126 20.17 -19.37 -40.96
CA THR A 126 18.95 -19.80 -40.28
C THR A 126 18.80 -18.98 -39.00
N MET A 127 17.99 -17.92 -39.03
CA MET A 127 17.60 -17.18 -37.84
C MET A 127 17.03 -18.18 -36.81
N PRO A 128 17.57 -18.24 -35.58
CA PRO A 128 17.01 -19.11 -34.55
C PRO A 128 15.58 -18.65 -34.25
N SER A 129 14.64 -19.59 -34.29
CA SER A 129 13.26 -19.33 -33.86
C SER A 129 13.30 -18.73 -32.45
N PRO A 130 12.56 -17.65 -32.16
CA PRO A 130 12.52 -17.07 -30.83
C PRO A 130 12.14 -18.17 -29.84
N THR A 131 12.98 -18.38 -28.83
CA THR A 131 12.72 -19.35 -27.77
C THR A 131 11.47 -18.89 -27.04
N GLN A 132 10.37 -19.61 -27.24
CA GLN A 132 9.15 -19.40 -26.49
C GLN A 132 9.43 -19.76 -25.03
N VAL A 133 9.55 -18.75 -24.17
CA VAL A 133 9.67 -18.96 -22.73
C VAL A 133 8.28 -19.35 -22.25
N GLU A 134 8.09 -20.63 -21.93
CA GLU A 134 6.87 -21.06 -21.25
C GLU A 134 6.86 -20.47 -19.83
N PRO A 135 5.72 -19.89 -19.39
CA PRO A 135 5.63 -19.35 -18.04
C PRO A 135 5.80 -20.47 -17.02
N THR A 136 6.73 -20.28 -16.08
CA THR A 136 6.86 -21.19 -14.94
C THR A 136 5.63 -21.02 -14.04
N VAL A 137 4.77 -22.04 -14.01
CA VAL A 137 3.61 -22.07 -13.11
C VAL A 137 4.08 -22.54 -11.73
N TYR A 138 3.93 -21.68 -10.73
CA TYR A 138 4.20 -22.02 -9.34
C TYR A 138 2.89 -22.42 -8.66
N THR A 139 2.81 -23.66 -8.19
CA THR A 139 1.67 -24.13 -7.38
C THR A 139 1.91 -23.75 -5.92
N ILE A 140 0.96 -23.05 -5.32
CA ILE A 140 0.95 -22.76 -3.89
C ILE A 140 0.57 -24.04 -3.13
N PRO A 141 1.41 -24.54 -2.20
CA PRO A 141 1.03 -25.64 -1.33
C PRO A 141 -0.22 -25.31 -0.50
N THR A 142 -1.15 -26.26 -0.42
CA THR A 142 -2.34 -26.17 0.42
C THR A 142 -2.32 -27.22 1.50
N VAL A 143 -2.79 -26.88 2.70
CA VAL A 143 -3.00 -27.82 3.82
C VAL A 143 -4.42 -27.70 4.34
N SER A 144 -4.89 -28.66 5.15
CA SER A 144 -6.16 -28.49 5.84
C SER A 144 -6.06 -27.40 6.91
N VAL A 145 -7.12 -26.61 7.10
CA VAL A 145 -7.19 -25.61 8.19
C VAL A 145 -7.00 -26.26 9.55
N THR A 146 -7.52 -27.48 9.75
CA THR A 146 -7.32 -28.23 11.00
C THR A 146 -5.84 -28.52 11.25
N ASP A 147 -5.08 -28.90 10.23
CA ASP A 147 -3.64 -29.16 10.36
C ASP A 147 -2.85 -27.87 10.55
N LEU A 148 -3.23 -26.78 9.87
CA LEU A 148 -2.64 -25.45 10.06
C LEU A 148 -2.79 -24.98 11.50
N ILE A 149 -3.99 -25.08 12.08
CA ILE A 149 -4.25 -24.66 13.47
C ILE A 149 -3.45 -25.51 14.46
N LYS A 150 -3.31 -26.82 14.20
CA LYS A 150 -2.54 -27.72 15.06
C LYS A 150 -1.03 -27.51 14.94
N ASN A 151 -0.53 -27.17 13.75
CA ASN A 151 0.89 -27.08 13.43
C ASN A 151 1.20 -25.83 12.60
N PRO A 152 1.00 -24.62 13.16
CA PRO A 152 1.16 -23.41 12.38
C PRO A 152 2.65 -23.16 12.06
N PRO A 153 3.00 -22.64 10.87
CA PRO A 153 4.39 -22.38 10.49
C PRO A 153 5.06 -21.29 11.34
N PHE A 154 4.28 -20.40 11.93
CA PHE A 154 4.64 -19.38 12.91
C PHE A 154 3.41 -19.07 13.77
N GLN A 155 3.55 -18.41 14.91
CA GLN A 155 2.40 -18.03 15.75
C GLN A 155 1.64 -16.88 15.07
N PHE A 156 0.31 -16.96 15.02
CA PHE A 156 -0.57 -15.90 14.54
C PHE A 156 -1.96 -16.13 15.10
N ASP A 157 -2.79 -15.10 15.05
CA ASP A 157 -4.16 -15.15 15.56
C ASP A 157 -5.16 -15.21 14.41
N LEU A 158 -6.32 -15.79 14.70
CA LEU A 158 -7.44 -15.87 13.76
C LEU A 158 -8.58 -14.98 14.24
N PRO A 159 -9.41 -14.47 13.32
CA PRO A 159 -10.56 -13.65 13.70
C PRO A 159 -11.55 -14.47 14.53
N THR A 160 -12.01 -13.89 15.64
CA THR A 160 -13.04 -14.50 16.49
C THR A 160 -14.46 -14.20 16.01
N TRP A 161 -14.61 -13.24 15.09
CA TRP A 161 -15.86 -12.89 14.44
C TRP A 161 -15.67 -12.80 12.92
N VAL A 162 -16.65 -13.30 12.17
CA VAL A 162 -16.71 -13.16 10.70
C VAL A 162 -18.13 -12.74 10.28
N PRO A 163 -18.29 -12.10 9.12
CA PRO A 163 -19.60 -11.69 8.64
C PRO A 163 -20.56 -12.87 8.45
N ASP A 164 -21.85 -12.63 8.65
CA ASP A 164 -22.87 -13.69 8.55
C ASP A 164 -22.92 -14.29 7.14
N GLY A 165 -23.02 -15.62 7.06
CA GLY A 165 -23.08 -16.36 5.80
C GLY A 165 -21.73 -16.72 5.18
N TYR A 166 -20.63 -16.19 5.71
CA TYR A 166 -19.28 -16.58 5.31
C TYR A 166 -18.83 -17.85 6.04
N ILE A 167 -18.29 -18.80 5.27
CA ILE A 167 -17.82 -20.09 5.76
C ILE A 167 -16.33 -20.21 5.43
N LEU A 168 -15.52 -20.57 6.43
CA LEU A 168 -14.09 -20.80 6.24
C LEU A 168 -13.88 -22.02 5.34
N ASN A 169 -13.11 -21.86 4.27
CA ASN A 169 -12.71 -22.96 3.39
C ASN A 169 -11.84 -23.95 4.18
N GLU A 170 -12.01 -25.26 3.93
CA GLU A 170 -11.29 -26.30 4.66
C GLU A 170 -9.79 -26.37 4.35
N SER A 171 -9.35 -25.65 3.31
CA SER A 171 -7.96 -25.55 2.87
C SER A 171 -7.38 -24.17 3.09
N ALA A 172 -6.15 -24.11 3.59
CA ALA A 172 -5.34 -22.90 3.68
C ALA A 172 -4.13 -22.99 2.76
N GLY A 173 -3.74 -21.86 2.15
CA GLY A 173 -2.50 -21.71 1.41
C GLY A 173 -1.32 -21.48 2.36
N ILE A 174 -0.18 -22.11 2.10
CA ILE A 174 1.05 -21.87 2.85
C ILE A 174 2.21 -21.67 1.87
N ALA A 175 3.01 -20.63 2.10
CA ALA A 175 4.24 -20.42 1.36
C ALA A 175 5.18 -21.64 1.43
N ILE A 176 5.89 -21.96 0.35
CA ILE A 176 6.98 -22.97 0.39
C ILE A 176 8.03 -22.60 1.46
N SER A 177 8.33 -21.31 1.58
CA SER A 177 9.21 -20.71 2.60
C SER A 177 8.63 -20.72 4.02
N LYS A 178 7.34 -21.05 4.19
CA LYS A 178 6.60 -20.99 5.46
C LYS A 178 6.57 -19.60 6.11
N ASN A 179 6.73 -18.53 5.33
CA ASN A 179 6.72 -17.15 5.83
C ASN A 179 5.36 -16.46 5.67
N TRP A 180 4.37 -17.10 5.04
CA TRP A 180 3.00 -16.60 5.02
C TRP A 180 1.98 -17.75 5.01
N VAL A 181 0.77 -17.43 5.48
CA VAL A 181 -0.42 -18.28 5.44
C VAL A 181 -1.59 -17.49 4.85
N SER A 182 -2.41 -18.12 4.01
CA SER A 182 -3.63 -17.54 3.45
C SER A 182 -4.84 -18.41 3.79
N LEU A 183 -5.88 -17.79 4.34
CA LEU A 183 -7.17 -18.39 4.66
C LEU A 183 -8.27 -17.66 3.88
N VAL A 184 -9.25 -18.40 3.39
CA VAL A 184 -10.35 -17.83 2.60
C VAL A 184 -11.68 -18.22 3.21
N TRP A 185 -12.53 -17.23 3.47
CA TRP A 185 -13.94 -17.43 3.75
C TRP A 185 -14.75 -17.12 2.49
N SER A 186 -15.76 -17.94 2.22
CA SER A 186 -16.65 -17.74 1.08
C SER A 186 -18.11 -17.87 1.45
N ASP A 187 -18.98 -17.21 0.69
CA ASP A 187 -20.43 -17.29 0.85
C ASP A 187 -21.09 -17.99 -0.36
N THR A 188 -22.43 -18.13 -0.33
CA THR A 188 -23.19 -18.76 -1.42
C THR A 188 -23.24 -17.95 -2.72
N ASN A 189 -22.87 -16.67 -2.69
CA ASN A 189 -22.83 -15.77 -3.85
C ASN A 189 -21.43 -15.65 -4.47
N ILE A 190 -20.48 -16.51 -4.08
CA ILE A 190 -19.09 -16.49 -4.58
C ILE A 190 -18.39 -15.16 -4.23
N ARG A 191 -18.72 -14.62 -3.06
CA ARG A 191 -17.99 -13.53 -2.42
C ARG A 191 -16.93 -14.15 -1.52
N GLU A 192 -15.74 -13.58 -1.54
CA GLU A 192 -14.58 -14.10 -0.83
C GLU A 192 -14.02 -13.02 0.10
N ILE A 193 -13.68 -13.43 1.31
CA ILE A 193 -12.80 -12.69 2.21
C ILE A 193 -11.53 -13.53 2.34
N GLU A 194 -10.40 -13.00 1.91
CA GLU A 194 -9.08 -13.62 2.08
C GLU A 194 -8.34 -12.93 3.23
N LEU A 195 -7.82 -13.71 4.18
CA LEU A 195 -6.85 -13.26 5.16
C LEU A 195 -5.49 -13.85 4.83
N LEU A 196 -4.55 -13.00 4.41
CA LEU A 196 -3.15 -13.32 4.27
C LEU A 196 -2.41 -12.79 5.51
N ILE A 197 -1.61 -13.66 6.13
CA ILE A 197 -0.77 -13.30 7.28
C ILE A 197 0.67 -13.58 6.91
N GLU A 198 1.51 -12.55 6.94
CA GLU A 198 2.94 -12.64 6.65
C GLU A 198 3.74 -12.50 7.94
N ARG A 199 4.71 -13.39 8.12
CA ARG A 199 5.60 -13.39 9.28
C ARG A 199 6.40 -12.10 9.38
N GLU A 200 6.88 -11.60 8.24
CA GLU A 200 7.67 -10.38 8.09
C GLU A 200 7.20 -9.67 6.80
N TYR A 201 6.81 -8.41 6.91
CA TYR A 201 6.45 -7.61 5.73
C TYR A 201 7.69 -7.33 4.89
N THR A 202 7.67 -7.72 3.62
CA THR A 202 8.82 -7.54 2.72
C THR A 202 8.80 -6.21 1.96
N GLY A 203 7.82 -5.34 2.23
CA GLY A 203 7.82 -3.99 1.66
C GLY A 203 7.41 -3.91 0.20
N TYR A 204 6.61 -4.85 -0.31
CA TYR A 204 6.14 -4.76 -1.69
C TYR A 204 5.23 -3.54 -1.88
N ASN A 205 5.35 -2.87 -3.03
CA ASN A 205 4.47 -1.76 -3.35
C ASN A 205 3.10 -2.32 -3.73
N ILE A 206 2.05 -1.94 -3.00
CA ILE A 206 0.67 -2.25 -3.39
C ILE A 206 0.23 -1.21 -4.42
N PRO A 207 -0.02 -1.60 -5.69
CA PRO A 207 -0.42 -0.67 -6.73
C PRO A 207 -1.88 -0.29 -6.54
N ALA A 208 -2.13 0.93 -6.05
CA ALA A 208 -3.48 1.46 -5.86
C ALA A 208 -3.81 2.55 -6.87
N GLY A 209 -5.09 2.66 -7.20
CA GLY A 209 -5.62 3.80 -7.93
C GLY A 209 -5.49 5.09 -7.13
N GLU A 210 -5.54 6.20 -7.83
CA GLU A 210 -5.38 7.51 -7.22
C GLU A 210 -6.55 7.84 -6.27
N ASN A 211 -6.25 8.37 -5.09
CA ASN A 211 -7.22 8.58 -3.99
C ASN A 211 -7.98 7.31 -3.58
N SER A 212 -7.44 6.12 -3.85
CA SER A 212 -8.11 4.86 -3.51
C SER A 212 -7.61 4.27 -2.20
N SER A 213 -6.73 4.98 -1.50
CA SER A 213 -6.16 4.60 -0.22
C SER A 213 -6.54 5.61 0.88
N GLU A 214 -6.75 5.10 2.08
CA GLU A 214 -7.03 5.87 3.29
C GLU A 214 -6.32 5.24 4.50
N GLU A 215 -5.80 6.07 5.41
CA GLU A 215 -5.31 5.59 6.71
C GLU A 215 -6.47 5.50 7.70
N ILE A 216 -6.68 4.31 8.26
CA ILE A 216 -7.67 4.05 9.30
C ILE A 216 -6.99 3.47 10.56
N LYS A 217 -7.78 3.01 11.54
CA LYS A 217 -7.26 2.34 12.73
C LYS A 217 -7.96 1.01 12.97
N ILE A 218 -7.19 -0.02 13.32
CA ILE A 218 -7.68 -1.32 13.79
C ILE A 218 -7.15 -1.51 15.22
N ASN A 219 -8.04 -1.60 16.21
CA ASN A 219 -7.66 -1.70 17.62
C ASN A 219 -6.67 -0.60 18.09
N GLY A 220 -6.76 0.59 17.47
CA GLY A 220 -5.89 1.74 17.74
C GLY A 220 -4.54 1.73 17.01
N ALA A 221 -4.15 0.62 16.37
CA ALA A 221 -2.98 0.54 15.50
C ALA A 221 -3.31 1.17 14.13
N PRO A 222 -2.34 1.82 13.46
CA PRO A 222 -2.53 2.35 12.11
C PRO A 222 -2.75 1.20 11.13
N ALA A 223 -3.66 1.42 10.19
CA ALA A 223 -3.97 0.48 9.12
C ALA A 223 -4.22 1.22 7.82
N LEU A 224 -3.99 0.55 6.70
CA LEU A 224 -4.22 1.07 5.37
C LEU A 224 -5.47 0.40 4.79
N LEU A 225 -6.43 1.22 4.39
CA LEU A 225 -7.62 0.83 3.63
C LEU A 225 -7.38 1.14 2.16
N ILE A 226 -7.63 0.18 1.27
CA ILE A 226 -7.59 0.38 -0.19
C ILE A 226 -8.93 -0.05 -0.78
N GLN A 227 -9.54 0.82 -1.59
CA GLN A 227 -10.81 0.58 -2.27
C GLN A 227 -10.60 0.42 -3.77
N GLY A 228 -10.93 -0.76 -4.28
CA GLY A 228 -10.88 -1.09 -5.70
C GLY A 228 -9.82 -2.11 -6.08
N PHE A 229 -9.79 -2.39 -7.38
CA PHE A 229 -8.86 -3.36 -7.97
C PHE A 229 -8.63 -3.05 -9.45
N TRP A 230 -7.54 -3.58 -10.01
CA TRP A 230 -7.25 -3.46 -11.44
C TRP A 230 -8.07 -4.48 -12.25
N ASP A 231 -8.82 -4.02 -13.25
CA ASP A 231 -9.56 -4.90 -14.15
C ASP A 231 -8.67 -5.52 -15.26
N ALA A 232 -9.28 -6.37 -16.08
CA ALA A 232 -8.62 -7.03 -17.21
C ALA A 232 -8.16 -6.04 -18.30
N GLN A 233 -8.66 -4.80 -18.30
CA GLN A 233 -8.23 -3.71 -19.20
C GLN A 233 -7.23 -2.76 -18.52
N HIS A 234 -6.67 -3.18 -17.38
CA HIS A 234 -5.67 -2.43 -16.65
C HIS A 234 -6.18 -1.04 -16.22
N GLN A 235 -7.48 -0.92 -15.95
CA GLN A 235 -8.09 0.25 -15.34
C GLN A 235 -8.37 -0.02 -13.87
N TRP A 236 -8.14 0.98 -13.03
CA TRP A 236 -8.52 0.90 -11.64
C TRP A 236 -10.03 1.12 -11.52
N ASP A 237 -10.72 0.19 -10.86
CA ASP A 237 -12.14 0.30 -10.55
C ASP A 237 -12.31 0.34 -9.03
N PRO A 238 -12.70 1.49 -8.44
CA PRO A 238 -12.87 1.62 -6.99
C PRO A 238 -14.00 0.73 -6.44
N LYS A 239 -14.81 0.11 -7.30
CA LYS A 239 -15.87 -0.80 -6.91
C LYS A 239 -15.46 -2.26 -6.93
N ARG A 240 -14.21 -2.62 -7.27
CA ARG A 240 -13.79 -4.02 -7.48
C ARG A 240 -13.02 -4.65 -6.33
N GLY A 241 -13.34 -4.34 -5.09
CA GLY A 241 -12.70 -4.96 -3.94
C GLY A 241 -12.41 -3.96 -2.83
N VAL A 242 -12.04 -4.49 -1.67
CA VAL A 242 -11.58 -3.71 -0.52
C VAL A 242 -10.46 -4.48 0.15
N SER A 243 -9.32 -3.85 0.40
CA SER A 243 -8.26 -4.42 1.22
C SER A 243 -7.99 -3.60 2.48
N LEU A 244 -7.64 -4.30 3.55
CA LEU A 244 -7.13 -3.76 4.80
C LEU A 244 -5.77 -4.37 5.10
N ASP A 245 -4.77 -3.52 5.32
CA ASP A 245 -3.40 -3.90 5.63
C ASP A 245 -2.99 -3.30 6.98
N TRP A 246 -2.51 -4.12 7.91
CA TRP A 246 -2.05 -3.64 9.22
C TRP A 246 -1.00 -4.56 9.85
N GLU A 247 -0.32 -4.05 10.88
CA GLU A 247 0.63 -4.83 11.68
C GLU A 247 0.04 -5.17 13.06
N LYS A 248 0.18 -6.42 13.49
CA LYS A 248 -0.13 -6.88 14.85
C LYS A 248 0.93 -7.89 15.29
N ASP A 249 1.51 -7.67 16.48
CA ASP A 249 2.49 -8.57 17.11
C ASP A 249 3.69 -8.96 16.22
N GLY A 250 4.13 -8.02 15.37
CA GLY A 250 5.25 -8.24 14.44
C GLY A 250 4.90 -9.05 13.19
N HIS A 251 3.60 -9.28 12.93
CA HIS A 251 3.10 -9.90 11.72
C HIS A 251 2.27 -8.90 10.91
N HIS A 252 2.33 -9.03 9.59
CA HIS A 252 1.53 -8.22 8.68
C HIS A 252 0.28 -8.99 8.28
N TYR A 253 -0.88 -8.38 8.51
CA TYR A 253 -2.18 -8.94 8.18
C TYR A 253 -2.75 -8.17 7.00
N HIS A 254 -3.19 -8.91 5.99
CA HIS A 254 -3.86 -8.40 4.81
C HIS A 254 -5.22 -9.08 4.69
N LEU A 255 -6.28 -8.30 4.79
CA LEU A 255 -7.66 -8.77 4.65
C LEU A 255 -8.25 -8.20 3.37
N ASN A 256 -8.63 -9.05 2.42
CA ASN A 256 -9.13 -8.66 1.12
C ASN A 256 -10.54 -9.19 0.88
N TYR A 257 -11.46 -8.32 0.49
CA TYR A 257 -12.79 -8.66 0.04
C TYR A 257 -12.89 -8.55 -1.47
N SER A 258 -13.49 -9.56 -2.11
CA SER A 258 -13.82 -9.50 -3.53
C SER A 258 -15.08 -10.29 -3.88
N GLU A 259 -15.79 -9.88 -4.93
CA GLU A 259 -16.85 -10.67 -5.56
C GLU A 259 -16.34 -11.29 -6.85
N ARG A 260 -16.58 -12.58 -7.10
CA ARG A 260 -16.20 -13.21 -8.37
C ARG A 260 -17.39 -13.44 -9.30
N GLY A 261 -17.17 -13.22 -10.59
CA GLY A 261 -18.11 -13.60 -11.65
C GLY A 261 -18.13 -15.11 -11.87
N THR A 262 -19.32 -15.66 -12.13
CA THR A 262 -19.56 -17.11 -12.33
C THR A 262 -18.82 -17.71 -13.51
N ALA A 263 -18.42 -16.91 -14.49
CA ALA A 263 -17.94 -17.41 -15.79
C ALA A 263 -16.42 -17.49 -15.91
N HIS A 264 -15.62 -16.74 -15.13
CA HIS A 264 -14.19 -16.57 -15.43
C HIS A 264 -13.27 -16.31 -14.21
N HIS A 265 -13.74 -16.52 -12.97
CA HIS A 265 -13.01 -16.15 -11.74
C HIS A 265 -12.57 -14.66 -11.69
N GLU A 266 -13.10 -13.82 -12.59
CA GLU A 266 -12.83 -12.39 -12.64
C GLU A 266 -13.47 -11.72 -11.44
N ILE A 267 -12.74 -10.79 -10.81
CA ILE A 267 -13.29 -9.94 -9.76
C ILE A 267 -14.24 -8.94 -10.41
N VAL A 268 -15.51 -8.97 -10.02
CA VAL A 268 -16.56 -8.10 -10.57
C VAL A 268 -16.81 -6.90 -9.64
N PRO A 269 -17.44 -5.82 -10.14
CA PRO A 269 -17.85 -4.72 -9.28
C PRO A 269 -18.78 -5.18 -8.17
N ILE A 270 -18.46 -4.79 -6.94
CA ILE A 270 -19.23 -5.00 -5.73
C ILE A 270 -20.62 -4.38 -5.92
N LYS A 271 -21.65 -5.18 -5.65
CA LYS A 271 -23.06 -4.74 -5.79
C LYS A 271 -23.66 -4.23 -4.49
N GLU A 272 -23.08 -4.63 -3.37
CA GLU A 272 -23.52 -4.23 -2.04
C GLU A 272 -23.02 -2.83 -1.67
N ASP A 273 -23.46 -2.36 -0.51
CA ASP A 273 -23.00 -1.10 0.06
C ASP A 273 -21.54 -1.23 0.51
N MET A 274 -20.65 -0.47 -0.13
CA MET A 274 -19.20 -0.49 0.13
C MET A 274 -18.89 -0.10 1.57
N ASP A 275 -19.60 0.88 2.12
CA ASP A 275 -19.34 1.36 3.49
C ASP A 275 -19.66 0.26 4.51
N LYS A 276 -20.71 -0.52 4.24
CA LYS A 276 -21.08 -1.67 5.06
C LYS A 276 -20.02 -2.77 4.99
N ILE A 277 -19.48 -3.07 3.80
CA ILE A 277 -18.41 -4.05 3.65
C ILE A 277 -17.17 -3.60 4.42
N ILE A 278 -16.80 -2.32 4.32
CA ILE A 278 -15.67 -1.75 5.07
C ILE A 278 -15.89 -1.91 6.58
N GLU A 279 -17.08 -1.58 7.08
CA GLU A 279 -17.43 -1.76 8.51
C GLU A 279 -17.28 -3.23 8.96
N GLU A 280 -17.76 -4.17 8.14
CA GLU A 280 -17.65 -5.60 8.41
C GLU A 280 -16.17 -6.08 8.40
N LEU A 281 -15.35 -5.62 7.45
CA LEU A 281 -13.93 -5.97 7.41
C LEU A 281 -13.15 -5.39 8.59
N VAL A 282 -13.42 -4.14 8.97
CA VAL A 282 -12.83 -3.52 10.16
C VAL A 282 -13.19 -4.32 11.40
N LYS A 283 -14.46 -4.68 11.57
CA LYS A 283 -14.92 -5.48 12.71
C LYS A 283 -14.27 -6.88 12.74
N MET A 284 -14.08 -7.51 11.58
CA MET A 284 -13.37 -8.79 11.48
C MET A 284 -11.90 -8.63 11.87
N ALA A 285 -11.22 -7.60 11.36
CA ALA A 285 -9.83 -7.30 11.69
C ALA A 285 -9.65 -7.01 13.20
N GLU A 286 -10.55 -6.24 13.80
CA GLU A 286 -10.53 -5.93 15.23
C GLU A 286 -10.78 -7.16 16.12
N SER A 287 -11.44 -8.19 15.59
CA SER A 287 -11.73 -9.44 16.31
C SER A 287 -10.54 -10.41 16.40
N ILE A 288 -9.42 -10.10 15.74
CA ILE A 288 -8.17 -10.87 15.81
C ILE A 288 -7.47 -10.49 17.12
N GLN A 289 -7.40 -11.45 18.06
CA GLN A 289 -6.89 -11.27 19.42
C GLN A 289 -5.69 -12.16 19.70
#